data_AF-U4R0N6-F1
#
_entry.id   AF-U4R0N6-F1
#
_cell.length_a   1.000
_cell.length_b   1.000
_cell.length_c   1.000
_cell.angle_alpha   90.00
_cell.angle_beta   90.00
_cell.angle_gamma   90.00
#
_symmetry.space_group_name_H-M   'P 1'
#
loop_
_entity.id
_entity.type
_entity.pdbx_description
1 polymer ?
#
loop_
_entity_poly.entity_id
_entity_poly.type
_entity_poly.pdbx_seq_one_letter_code
_entity_poly.pdbx_strand_id
1 'polypeptide(L)'
;MKKWLIKSLTAAIILGVTVSMAACTKPGGDSSSSSGLSSSASGSGNNPYKDTVTLDVYTLTGNFQGEQIGWFGKVIKDKFNLKLNIISAQTDGNADQSFQTRSASGDLGDIVVYGAMDTKFTDSLKAGLLMKLSDNELLAKHGDNIVKNFSGALKRVSDKYGDYAIPNNVSTESPNTPSEDSDLTFGVYTRYDYYQEIGSPKLSTFDDVYPMLKAMAQKHPTNSNGQKQYAFSLFKDWDGCMMMFGKMIAELYGYEEAPFGGFLLTNNLASEYQSIIDPNGYYVKALKVYNQAYRDGLLDPDSINQTWDDITKKYSNGQVLYSQFSWLGPNNFNNADNISKGAGFALVPIADEKIWSNGFTPNGSTYLVALGKSCKNPERAMDFLNWYYSPEGTMTIKNGPEGLAWKMENGKPTLTDFGKKCMPSIAVEVSSEFGGSDWQTGECKVGFDGLAANSINPNTKEPYYYKLWSSTLLSNTSTLQKNWSAAMDGALSAKEWLVKNNQISVSPGTDYVAPTLPSDIQSTQDVVKMDIRDYSWKMVYAKSDSEFNSLLKQMTEKVKGEGFDTVVEWNKQQLAELAAARKQAADSGK
;
A
#
# COMPACT_ATOMS: atom_id res chain seq x y z
N MET A 1 25.73 22.73 -26.78
CA MET A 1 26.98 23.45 -27.11
C MET A 1 27.05 24.76 -26.34
N LYS A 2 28.16 24.98 -25.62
CA LYS A 2 28.78 26.21 -25.05
C LYS A 2 27.88 27.45 -24.79
N LYS A 3 27.60 27.81 -23.53
CA LYS A 3 28.39 28.67 -22.59
C LYS A 3 28.58 30.12 -23.05
N TRP A 4 28.12 31.08 -22.24
CA TRP A 4 28.92 32.26 -21.91
C TRP A 4 28.66 32.80 -20.50
N LEU A 5 29.75 33.20 -19.85
CA LEU A 5 29.91 33.74 -18.50
C LEU A 5 30.01 35.26 -18.57
N ILE A 6 29.54 35.99 -17.55
CA ILE A 6 30.25 37.18 -17.06
C ILE A 6 30.25 37.14 -15.53
N LYS A 7 31.46 37.17 -14.96
CA LYS A 7 31.77 37.39 -13.54
C LYS A 7 31.93 38.89 -13.30
N SER A 8 31.51 39.38 -12.13
CA SER A 8 32.09 40.58 -11.53
C SER A 8 32.40 40.29 -10.06
N LEU A 9 33.65 40.57 -9.71
CA LEU A 9 34.30 40.35 -8.43
C LEU A 9 34.67 41.73 -7.90
N THR A 10 34.28 42.10 -6.68
CA THR A 10 35.00 43.13 -5.92
C THR A 10 34.96 42.77 -4.45
N ALA A 11 36.15 42.56 -3.90
CA ALA A 11 36.46 42.31 -2.50
C ALA A 11 36.80 43.63 -1.77
N ALA A 12 37.11 43.50 -0.46
CA ALA A 12 37.76 44.45 0.48
C ALA A 12 36.78 45.23 1.41
N ILE A 13 36.95 45.37 2.75
CA ILE A 13 38.08 45.18 3.68
C ILE A 13 37.53 45.17 5.15
N ILE A 14 37.98 44.19 5.95
CA ILE A 14 38.56 44.21 7.33
C ILE A 14 38.10 45.29 8.34
N LEU A 15 37.63 44.89 9.54
CA LEU A 15 38.32 45.10 10.83
C LEU A 15 37.58 44.43 12.00
N GLY A 16 38.29 43.61 12.78
CA GLY A 16 37.82 43.03 14.03
C GLY A 16 38.23 43.85 15.24
N VAL A 17 37.48 43.70 16.34
CA VAL A 17 37.95 43.94 17.71
C VAL A 17 37.30 42.89 18.63
N THR A 18 38.13 41.98 19.12
CA THR A 18 37.89 41.13 20.29
C THR A 18 38.17 41.92 21.57
N VAL A 19 37.25 41.89 22.54
CA VAL A 19 37.57 42.15 23.95
C VAL A 19 36.97 41.03 24.78
N SER A 20 37.86 40.20 25.32
CA SER A 20 37.60 39.27 26.42
C SER A 20 37.66 40.03 27.74
N MET A 21 36.72 39.77 28.66
CA MET A 21 36.98 39.86 30.10
C MET A 21 36.34 38.66 30.79
N ALA A 22 37.18 37.95 31.54
CA ALA A 22 36.85 36.82 32.38
C ALA A 22 36.83 37.22 33.86
N ALA A 23 36.31 36.30 34.68
CA ALA A 23 36.39 36.20 36.15
C ALA A 23 35.27 36.94 36.90
N CYS A 24 34.59 36.39 37.92
CA CYS A 24 35.09 35.54 39.00
C CYS A 24 33.95 34.80 39.76
N THR A 25 34.20 33.52 40.08
CA THR A 25 34.02 32.80 41.37
C THR A 25 32.71 32.86 42.19
N LYS A 26 32.16 31.65 42.44
CA LYS A 26 31.24 31.22 43.54
C LYS A 26 31.97 31.22 44.91
N PRO A 27 31.29 31.29 46.10
CA PRO A 27 30.50 30.16 46.65
C PRO A 27 29.32 30.49 47.63
N GLY A 28 28.49 29.48 47.97
CA GLY A 28 27.62 29.44 49.17
C GLY A 28 26.14 29.11 48.90
N GLY A 29 25.60 28.06 49.54
CA GLY A 29 24.28 27.44 49.26
C GLY A 29 23.08 28.02 50.03
N ASP A 30 21.85 27.73 49.59
CA ASP A 30 21.01 26.67 50.17
C ASP A 30 19.74 26.37 49.33
N SER A 31 19.25 25.15 49.54
CA SER A 31 18.10 24.40 48.98
C SER A 31 16.81 25.12 48.53
N SER A 32 16.24 24.66 47.40
CA SER A 32 14.90 24.01 47.35
C SER A 32 14.56 23.45 45.96
N SER A 33 13.85 22.33 45.99
CA SER A 33 13.60 21.34 44.94
C SER A 33 12.60 21.74 43.84
N SER A 34 12.92 21.42 42.59
CA SER A 34 11.92 21.05 41.58
C SER A 34 12.41 19.81 40.81
N SER A 35 11.56 18.78 40.84
CA SER A 35 11.77 17.45 40.26
C SER A 35 11.86 17.52 38.73
N GLY A 36 13.04 17.17 38.20
CA GLY A 36 13.29 17.05 36.77
C GLY A 36 12.55 15.86 36.16
N LEU A 37 11.90 16.11 35.02
CA LEU A 37 11.51 15.08 34.08
C LEU A 37 12.79 14.46 33.51
N SER A 38 12.93 13.15 33.69
CA SER A 38 13.85 12.30 32.97
C SER A 38 13.47 12.28 31.49
N SER A 39 14.24 13.00 30.67
CA SER A 39 14.32 12.76 29.23
C SER A 39 15.04 11.42 29.01
N SER A 40 14.26 10.37 28.84
CA SER A 40 14.72 9.08 28.35
C SER A 40 15.21 9.24 26.92
N ALA A 41 16.50 9.54 26.76
CA ALA A 41 17.22 9.28 25.53
C ALA A 41 17.30 7.76 25.35
N SER A 42 16.34 7.19 24.63
CA SER A 42 16.28 5.76 24.33
C SER A 42 17.25 5.44 23.20
N GLY A 43 18.35 4.75 23.51
CA GLY A 43 18.96 3.79 22.58
C GLY A 43 20.33 4.10 21.98
N SER A 44 21.27 4.70 22.72
CA SER A 44 22.70 4.48 22.42
C SER A 44 23.11 3.11 22.99
N GLY A 45 22.69 2.04 22.31
CA GLY A 45 23.24 0.71 22.52
C GLY A 45 24.65 0.67 21.94
N ASN A 46 25.60 0.11 22.68
CA ASN A 46 26.96 -0.15 22.19
C ASN A 46 26.90 -0.85 20.83
N ASN A 47 27.30 -0.15 19.76
CA ASN A 47 27.42 -0.74 18.44
C ASN A 47 28.49 -1.86 18.51
N PRO A 48 28.13 -3.13 18.24
CA PRO A 48 29.06 -4.24 18.35
C PRO A 48 30.13 -4.23 17.25
N TYR A 49 29.95 -3.40 16.20
CA TYR A 49 30.80 -3.35 15.03
C TYR A 49 31.69 -2.09 15.01
N LYS A 50 33.01 -2.29 15.04
CA LYS A 50 33.99 -1.18 15.02
C LYS A 50 34.23 -0.60 13.64
N ASP A 51 34.19 -1.43 12.60
CA ASP A 51 34.48 -1.02 11.23
C ASP A 51 33.23 -0.72 10.43
N THR A 52 33.35 0.28 9.56
CA THR A 52 32.29 0.60 8.60
C THR A 52 32.29 -0.41 7.47
N VAL A 53 31.15 -1.04 7.22
CA VAL A 53 30.95 -1.93 6.07
C VAL A 53 29.81 -1.39 5.21
N THR A 54 29.93 -1.54 3.90
CA THR A 54 28.83 -1.34 2.95
C THR A 54 28.28 -2.70 2.55
N LEU A 55 26.96 -2.88 2.64
CA LEU A 55 26.26 -4.01 2.04
C LEU A 55 25.60 -3.58 0.72
N ASP A 56 25.72 -4.42 -0.29
CA ASP A 56 24.97 -4.29 -1.53
C ASP A 56 23.58 -4.92 -1.32
N VAL A 57 22.54 -4.10 -1.43
CA VAL A 57 21.14 -4.52 -1.36
C VAL A 57 20.58 -4.54 -2.77
N TYR A 58 20.46 -5.72 -3.35
CA TYR A 58 19.86 -5.89 -4.66
C TYR A 58 18.35 -6.09 -4.52
N THR A 59 17.57 -5.12 -5.00
CA THR A 59 16.12 -5.11 -4.85
C THR A 59 15.42 -5.17 -6.20
N LEU A 60 14.55 -6.16 -6.34
CA LEU A 60 13.68 -6.34 -7.51
C LEU A 60 12.40 -5.51 -7.40
N THR A 61 12.14 -4.92 -6.23
CA THR A 61 10.90 -4.18 -5.88
C THR A 61 11.13 -2.71 -5.61
N GLY A 62 12.32 -2.33 -5.15
CA GLY A 62 12.71 -0.93 -4.92
C GLY A 62 12.94 -0.18 -6.23
N ASN A 63 12.87 1.15 -6.16
CA ASN A 63 12.99 2.08 -7.30
C ASN A 63 14.09 3.13 -7.09
N PHE A 64 15.05 2.85 -6.21
CA PHE A 64 16.16 3.75 -5.86
C PHE A 64 17.50 3.08 -6.13
N GLN A 65 18.45 3.85 -6.67
CA GLN A 65 19.80 3.40 -7.00
C GLN A 65 20.84 4.29 -6.29
N GLY A 66 21.75 3.66 -5.54
CA GLY A 66 22.87 4.34 -4.88
C GLY A 66 22.92 4.14 -3.37
N GLU A 67 23.78 4.92 -2.71
CA GLU A 67 23.95 4.85 -1.26
C GLU A 67 22.70 5.37 -0.53
N GLN A 68 22.20 4.61 0.45
CA GLN A 68 21.19 5.07 1.39
C GLN A 68 21.76 6.21 2.26
N ILE A 69 21.09 7.36 2.25
CA ILE A 69 21.49 8.55 3.02
C ILE A 69 20.37 9.03 3.95
N GLY A 70 20.58 10.20 4.57
CA GLY A 70 19.62 10.88 5.44
C GLY A 70 19.36 10.12 6.74
N TRP A 71 18.17 10.32 7.31
CA TRP A 71 17.84 9.83 8.64
C TRP A 71 17.87 8.31 8.76
N PHE A 72 17.41 7.58 7.75
CA PHE A 72 17.47 6.12 7.80
C PHE A 72 18.91 5.62 7.67
N GLY A 73 19.71 6.24 6.80
CA GLY A 73 21.15 5.96 6.67
C GLY A 73 21.89 6.18 7.98
N LYS A 74 21.58 7.26 8.70
CA LYS A 74 22.16 7.52 10.03
C LYS A 74 21.76 6.46 11.07
N VAL A 75 20.50 6.08 11.13
CA VAL A 75 20.03 5.04 12.07
C VAL A 75 20.80 3.73 11.87
N ILE A 76 20.93 3.28 10.62
CA ILE A 76 21.66 2.06 10.29
C ILE A 76 23.15 2.20 10.64
N LYS A 77 23.73 3.36 10.34
CA LYS A 77 25.12 3.66 10.66
C LYS A 77 25.39 3.60 12.15
N ASP A 78 24.55 4.23 12.96
CA ASP A 78 24.73 4.29 14.41
C ASP A 78 24.57 2.90 15.06
N LYS A 79 23.56 2.13 14.63
CA LYS A 79 23.24 0.81 15.19
C LYS A 79 24.21 -0.29 14.76
N PHE A 80 24.62 -0.31 13.50
CA PHE A 80 25.32 -1.45 12.88
C PHE A 80 26.67 -1.09 12.26
N ASN A 81 27.06 0.19 12.31
CA ASN A 81 28.22 0.72 11.60
C ASN A 81 28.16 0.38 10.09
N LEU A 82 26.96 0.46 9.54
CA LEU A 82 26.64 -0.06 8.23
C LEU A 82 26.25 1.06 7.26
N LYS A 83 26.61 0.90 5.99
CA LYS A 83 26.08 1.63 4.85
C LYS A 83 25.35 0.66 3.94
N LEU A 84 24.29 1.11 3.28
CA LEU A 84 23.60 0.31 2.26
C LEU A 84 23.83 0.95 0.90
N ASN A 85 24.31 0.17 -0.06
CA ASN A 85 24.31 0.51 -1.47
C ASN A 85 23.12 -0.21 -2.11
N ILE A 86 22.08 0.54 -2.48
CA ILE A 86 20.87 -0.02 -3.09
C ILE A 86 21.09 -0.15 -4.58
N ILE A 87 20.84 -1.35 -5.10
CA ILE A 87 20.83 -1.65 -6.53
C ILE A 87 19.40 -2.06 -6.89
N SER A 88 18.73 -1.26 -7.72
CA SER A 88 17.33 -1.47 -8.08
C SER A 88 17.21 -1.98 -9.51
N ALA A 89 16.57 -3.13 -9.68
CA ALA A 89 16.31 -3.66 -11.01
C ALA A 89 15.30 -2.80 -11.81
N GLN A 90 14.45 -2.03 -11.12
CA GLN A 90 13.42 -1.19 -11.73
C GLN A 90 14.01 0.09 -12.38
N THR A 91 15.14 0.56 -11.88
CA THR A 91 15.83 1.78 -12.39
C THR A 91 16.76 1.51 -13.55
N ASP A 92 17.16 0.25 -13.75
CA ASP A 92 18.13 -0.15 -14.78
C ASP A 92 17.54 -0.17 -16.20
N GLY A 93 16.24 0.13 -16.38
CA GLY A 93 15.55 0.12 -17.68
C GLY A 93 15.36 -1.28 -18.30
N ASN A 94 16.01 -2.30 -17.75
CA ASN A 94 15.84 -3.72 -18.10
C ASN A 94 16.16 -4.62 -16.89
N ALA A 95 15.17 -4.80 -16.01
CA ALA A 95 15.28 -5.57 -14.77
C ALA A 95 15.77 -7.01 -14.98
N ASP A 96 15.29 -7.67 -16.05
CA ASP A 96 15.65 -9.06 -16.36
C ASP A 96 17.12 -9.21 -16.74
N GLN A 97 17.65 -8.28 -17.53
CA GLN A 97 19.06 -8.32 -17.93
C GLN A 97 20.00 -8.02 -16.75
N SER A 98 19.60 -7.13 -15.84
CA SER A 98 20.33 -6.86 -14.60
C SER A 98 20.41 -8.13 -13.73
N PHE A 99 19.28 -8.83 -13.56
CA PHE A 99 19.22 -10.09 -12.82
C PHE A 99 20.08 -11.20 -13.46
N GLN A 100 19.98 -11.38 -14.78
CA GLN A 100 20.75 -12.39 -15.52
C GLN A 100 22.25 -12.14 -15.41
N THR A 101 22.69 -10.88 -15.52
CA THR A 101 24.11 -10.51 -15.44
C THR A 101 24.69 -10.84 -14.06
N ARG A 102 23.98 -10.46 -12.98
CA ARG A 102 24.36 -10.76 -11.60
C ARG A 102 24.33 -12.25 -11.28
N SER A 103 23.32 -12.95 -11.80
CA SER A 103 23.23 -14.41 -11.66
C SER A 103 24.41 -15.11 -12.34
N ALA A 104 24.77 -14.66 -13.55
CA ALA A 104 25.91 -15.21 -14.30
C ALA A 104 27.26 -14.92 -13.64
N SER A 105 27.41 -13.78 -12.94
CA SER A 105 28.62 -13.49 -12.17
C SER A 105 28.70 -14.25 -10.85
N GLY A 106 27.62 -14.91 -10.43
CA GLY A 106 27.53 -15.60 -9.14
C GLY A 106 27.40 -14.66 -7.95
N ASP A 107 27.09 -13.38 -8.19
CA ASP A 107 27.04 -12.33 -7.16
C ASP A 107 25.79 -11.46 -7.36
N LEU A 108 24.74 -11.80 -6.62
CA LEU A 108 23.49 -11.04 -6.63
C LEU A 108 23.62 -9.75 -5.81
N GLY A 109 24.38 -9.78 -4.72
CA GLY A 109 24.46 -8.77 -3.67
C GLY A 109 24.45 -9.43 -2.28
N ASP A 110 24.71 -8.66 -1.23
CA ASP A 110 24.71 -9.17 0.15
C ASP A 110 23.29 -9.52 0.63
N ILE A 111 22.32 -8.63 0.37
CA ILE A 111 20.90 -8.81 0.66
C ILE A 111 20.13 -8.76 -0.66
N VAL A 112 19.27 -9.73 -0.90
CA VAL A 112 18.45 -9.80 -2.12
C VAL A 112 16.97 -9.75 -1.78
N VAL A 113 16.25 -8.79 -2.35
CA VAL A 113 14.82 -8.58 -2.16
C VAL A 113 14.06 -9.01 -3.44
N TYR A 114 13.15 -9.96 -3.29
CA TYR A 114 12.34 -10.54 -4.36
C TYR A 114 10.89 -10.07 -4.32
N GLY A 115 10.29 -9.95 -5.51
CA GLY A 115 8.87 -9.66 -5.68
C GLY A 115 7.94 -10.80 -5.23
N ALA A 116 6.65 -10.53 -5.17
CA ALA A 116 5.63 -11.56 -4.93
C ALA A 116 5.70 -12.65 -6.00
N MET A 117 5.79 -13.91 -5.57
CA MET A 117 5.78 -15.09 -6.45
C MET A 117 6.83 -15.02 -7.57
N ASP A 118 7.93 -14.29 -7.35
CA ASP A 118 8.93 -14.03 -8.37
C ASP A 118 9.74 -15.30 -8.67
N THR A 119 9.73 -15.76 -9.92
CA THR A 119 10.47 -16.95 -10.36
C THR A 119 11.98 -16.79 -10.15
N LYS A 120 12.48 -15.54 -10.16
CA LYS A 120 13.89 -15.21 -9.90
C LYS A 120 14.38 -15.74 -8.56
N PHE A 121 13.52 -15.81 -7.53
CA PHE A 121 13.89 -16.43 -6.25
C PHE A 121 14.21 -17.91 -6.44
N THR A 122 13.32 -18.65 -7.12
CA THR A 122 13.52 -20.09 -7.35
C THR A 122 14.70 -20.37 -8.29
N ASP A 123 14.97 -19.48 -9.24
CA ASP A 123 16.12 -19.58 -10.13
C ASP A 123 17.43 -19.35 -9.37
N SER A 124 17.48 -18.34 -8.49
CA SER A 124 18.61 -18.10 -7.59
C SER A 124 18.89 -19.29 -6.65
N LEU A 125 17.83 -19.92 -6.14
CA LEU A 125 17.94 -21.12 -5.30
C LEU A 125 18.55 -22.30 -6.08
N LYS A 126 18.03 -22.60 -7.27
CA LYS A 126 18.53 -23.68 -8.14
C LYS A 126 19.98 -23.44 -8.59
N ALA A 127 20.34 -22.19 -8.86
CA ALA A 127 21.70 -21.78 -9.21
C ALA A 127 22.66 -21.77 -8.01
N GLY A 128 22.16 -21.99 -6.78
CA GLY A 128 22.97 -22.00 -5.57
C GLY A 128 23.58 -20.64 -5.24
N LEU A 129 22.84 -19.55 -5.52
CA LEU A 129 23.27 -18.16 -5.32
C LEU A 129 22.89 -17.59 -3.95
N LEU A 130 22.17 -18.35 -3.14
CA LEU A 130 21.66 -17.93 -1.83
C LEU A 130 22.35 -18.65 -0.69
N MET A 131 22.57 -17.93 0.41
CA MET A 131 23.07 -18.48 1.66
C MET A 131 21.93 -19.15 2.43
N LYS A 132 22.20 -20.31 3.04
CA LYS A 132 21.26 -20.96 3.94
C LYS A 132 21.33 -20.27 5.30
N LEU A 133 20.20 -19.84 5.85
CA LEU A 133 20.16 -19.02 7.06
C LEU A 133 20.55 -19.81 8.33
N SER A 134 20.44 -21.14 8.29
CA SER A 134 20.94 -22.03 9.35
C SER A 134 22.46 -22.19 9.38
N ASP A 135 23.17 -21.86 8.30
CA ASP A 135 24.62 -22.07 8.22
C ASP A 135 25.33 -21.22 9.27
N ASN A 136 26.35 -21.81 9.92
CA ASN A 136 27.09 -21.19 11.04
C ASN A 136 26.20 -20.71 12.20
N GLU A 137 25.00 -21.27 12.33
CA GLU A 137 24.00 -20.86 13.34
C GLU A 137 23.57 -19.39 13.17
N LEU A 138 23.65 -18.84 11.94
CA LEU A 138 23.42 -17.43 11.67
C LEU A 138 22.06 -16.95 12.18
N LEU A 139 20.97 -17.58 11.73
CA LEU A 139 19.62 -17.22 12.16
C LEU A 139 19.41 -17.46 13.66
N ALA A 140 20.02 -18.50 14.22
CA ALA A 140 19.88 -18.86 15.64
C ALA A 140 20.63 -17.91 16.58
N LYS A 141 21.71 -17.26 16.13
CA LYS A 141 22.52 -16.33 16.94
C LYS A 141 22.18 -14.86 16.71
N HIS A 142 21.72 -14.51 15.51
CA HIS A 142 21.52 -13.13 15.08
C HIS A 142 20.06 -12.79 14.75
N GLY A 143 19.19 -13.81 14.66
CA GLY A 143 17.79 -13.69 14.23
C GLY A 143 16.74 -13.81 15.33
N ASP A 144 17.10 -13.60 16.60
CA ASP A 144 16.26 -13.88 17.78
C ASP A 144 14.82 -13.36 17.69
N ASN A 145 14.63 -12.11 17.24
CA ASN A 145 13.31 -11.51 17.13
C ASN A 145 12.49 -12.17 16.00
N ILE A 146 13.13 -12.48 14.87
CA ILE A 146 12.48 -13.19 13.77
C ILE A 146 12.08 -14.60 14.21
N VAL A 147 13.00 -15.36 14.81
CA VAL A 147 12.76 -16.74 15.25
C VAL A 147 11.66 -16.80 16.31
N LYS A 148 11.72 -15.90 17.30
CA LYS A 148 10.76 -15.89 18.42
C LYS A 148 9.35 -15.56 17.97
N ASN A 149 9.19 -14.54 17.12
CA ASN A 149 7.87 -13.98 16.81
C ASN A 149 7.28 -14.51 15.51
N PHE A 150 8.10 -15.04 14.60
CA PHE A 150 7.70 -15.36 13.22
C PHE A 150 8.15 -16.75 12.76
N SER A 151 8.28 -17.70 13.68
CA SER A 151 8.64 -19.09 13.37
C SER A 151 7.68 -19.78 12.39
N GLY A 152 6.38 -19.47 12.44
CA GLY A 152 5.40 -19.97 11.46
C GLY A 152 5.68 -19.47 10.03
N ALA A 153 6.04 -18.18 9.91
CA ALA A 153 6.42 -17.56 8.65
C ALA A 153 7.72 -18.18 8.08
N LEU A 154 8.72 -18.39 8.93
CA LEU A 154 9.96 -19.09 8.57
C LEU A 154 9.67 -20.54 8.15
N LYS A 155 8.86 -21.26 8.93
CA LYS A 155 8.50 -22.65 8.65
C LYS A 155 7.86 -22.77 7.28
N ARG A 156 6.89 -21.91 6.96
CA ARG A 156 6.24 -21.88 5.65
C ARG A 156 7.25 -21.78 4.50
N VAL A 157 8.16 -20.82 4.59
CA VAL A 157 9.19 -20.65 3.55
C VAL A 157 10.08 -21.89 3.49
N SER A 158 10.48 -22.42 4.65
CA SER A 158 11.35 -23.59 4.75
C SER A 158 10.74 -24.88 4.20
N ASP A 159 9.44 -25.11 4.40
CA ASP A 159 8.72 -26.29 3.89
C ASP A 159 8.71 -26.32 2.35
N LYS A 160 8.70 -25.14 1.71
CA LYS A 160 8.60 -25.01 0.26
C LYS A 160 9.96 -24.85 -0.43
N TYR A 161 10.86 -24.10 0.18
CA TYR A 161 12.10 -23.65 -0.47
C TYR A 161 13.36 -23.95 0.33
N GLY A 162 13.24 -24.54 1.53
CA GLY A 162 14.33 -24.61 2.50
C GLY A 162 14.58 -23.27 3.21
N ASP A 163 15.51 -23.28 4.15
CA ASP A 163 15.82 -22.13 5.02
C ASP A 163 16.76 -21.12 4.32
N TYR A 164 16.25 -20.45 3.28
CA TYR A 164 17.01 -19.50 2.45
C TYR A 164 16.46 -18.08 2.44
N ALA A 165 15.27 -17.86 3.00
CA ALA A 165 14.62 -16.56 2.94
C ALA A 165 13.66 -16.31 4.11
N ILE A 166 13.36 -15.03 4.33
CA ILE A 166 12.42 -14.52 5.31
C ILE A 166 11.30 -13.80 4.54
N PRO A 167 10.02 -14.03 4.83
CA PRO A 167 8.94 -13.41 4.09
C PRO A 167 8.61 -12.00 4.58
N ASN A 168 8.09 -11.18 3.67
CA ASN A 168 7.62 -9.82 3.90
C ASN A 168 6.28 -9.78 4.66
N ASN A 169 5.88 -8.62 5.16
CA ASN A 169 4.55 -8.29 5.66
C ASN A 169 4.04 -9.27 6.74
N VAL A 170 4.95 -9.79 7.55
CA VAL A 170 4.57 -10.74 8.61
C VAL A 170 3.78 -10.00 9.67
N SER A 171 2.77 -10.66 10.23
CA SER A 171 1.85 -10.05 11.17
C SER A 171 1.62 -10.94 12.38
N THR A 172 1.36 -10.32 13.53
CA THR A 172 0.85 -11.02 14.72
C THR A 172 -0.69 -10.96 14.81
N GLU A 173 -1.34 -10.27 13.88
CA GLU A 173 -2.80 -10.13 13.84
C GLU A 173 -3.47 -11.40 13.30
N SER A 174 -4.74 -11.59 13.63
CA SER A 174 -5.54 -12.68 13.08
C SER A 174 -5.68 -12.54 11.56
N PRO A 175 -5.62 -13.65 10.81
CA PRO A 175 -5.91 -13.64 9.38
C PRO A 175 -7.35 -13.21 9.06
N ASN A 176 -8.24 -13.21 10.04
CA ASN A 176 -9.64 -12.77 9.90
C ASN A 176 -9.84 -11.27 10.15
N THR A 177 -8.77 -10.51 10.45
CA THR A 177 -8.84 -9.07 10.70
C THR A 177 -8.50 -8.30 9.42
N PRO A 178 -9.30 -7.28 9.02
CA PRO A 178 -8.99 -6.39 7.89
C PRO A 178 -7.58 -5.80 8.00
N SER A 179 -6.77 -5.94 6.95
CA SER A 179 -5.37 -5.51 6.92
C SER A 179 -5.16 -4.09 6.41
N GLU A 180 -6.20 -3.45 5.87
CA GLU A 180 -6.14 -2.09 5.31
C GLU A 180 -5.92 -1.01 6.40
N ASP A 181 -5.64 0.23 5.96
CA ASP A 181 -5.38 1.40 6.80
C ASP A 181 -6.67 1.94 7.47
N SER A 182 -6.89 3.26 7.48
CA SER A 182 -8.07 3.93 8.03
C SER A 182 -9.31 3.72 7.16
N ASP A 183 -9.07 3.48 5.87
CA ASP A 183 -10.09 3.31 4.86
C ASP A 183 -9.89 1.96 4.18
N LEU A 184 -10.99 1.30 3.80
CA LEU A 184 -10.89 0.09 2.99
C LEU A 184 -10.43 0.44 1.58
N THR A 185 -9.82 -0.52 0.89
CA THR A 185 -9.44 -0.36 -0.52
C THR A 185 -10.66 0.02 -1.36
N PHE A 186 -11.79 -0.64 -1.13
CA PHE A 186 -13.04 -0.44 -1.85
C PHE A 186 -14.07 0.29 -1.00
N GLY A 187 -15.02 0.96 -1.65
CA GLY A 187 -16.13 1.62 -0.99
C GLY A 187 -16.85 2.60 -1.91
N VAL A 188 -17.97 3.14 -1.43
CA VAL A 188 -18.63 4.29 -2.07
C VAL A 188 -18.03 5.56 -1.48
N TYR A 189 -16.88 5.98 -2.00
CA TYR A 189 -16.30 7.28 -1.65
C TYR A 189 -16.87 8.33 -2.60
N THR A 190 -17.63 9.28 -2.09
CA THR A 190 -18.25 10.33 -2.92
C THR A 190 -17.92 11.70 -2.36
N ARG A 191 -18.08 12.76 -3.17
CA ARG A 191 -18.07 14.16 -2.72
C ARG A 191 -19.08 14.35 -1.59
N TYR A 192 -18.60 14.24 -0.36
CA TYR A 192 -19.44 14.13 0.83
C TYR A 192 -20.05 15.49 1.18
N ASP A 193 -19.35 16.58 0.83
CA ASP A 193 -19.91 17.92 0.84
C ASP A 193 -21.16 18.03 -0.04
N TYR A 194 -21.12 17.49 -1.26
CA TYR A 194 -22.30 17.46 -2.13
C TYR A 194 -23.37 16.49 -1.66
N TYR A 195 -22.98 15.36 -1.06
CA TYR A 195 -23.91 14.42 -0.42
C TYR A 195 -24.73 15.10 0.68
N GLN A 196 -24.07 15.90 1.53
CA GLN A 196 -24.74 16.69 2.56
C GLN A 196 -25.71 17.72 1.94
N GLU A 197 -25.28 18.42 0.90
CA GLU A 197 -26.10 19.43 0.23
C GLU A 197 -27.36 18.89 -0.44
N ILE A 198 -27.36 17.64 -0.91
CA ILE A 198 -28.55 16.99 -1.47
C ILE A 198 -29.43 16.33 -0.40
N GLY A 199 -29.13 16.55 0.88
CA GLY A 199 -29.94 16.06 2.00
C GLY A 199 -29.52 14.71 2.57
N SER A 200 -28.32 14.22 2.24
CA SER A 200 -27.76 12.95 2.75
C SER A 200 -28.71 11.75 2.61
N PRO A 201 -29.18 11.42 1.39
CA PRO A 201 -30.12 10.33 1.18
C PRO A 201 -29.54 8.99 1.66
N LYS A 202 -30.31 8.25 2.47
CA LYS A 202 -29.92 6.91 2.91
C LYS A 202 -29.83 5.95 1.72
N LEU A 203 -28.71 5.24 1.60
CA LEU A 203 -28.51 4.20 0.58
C LEU A 203 -28.87 2.84 1.18
N SER A 204 -29.88 2.18 0.63
CA SER A 204 -30.31 0.85 1.08
C SER A 204 -29.58 -0.26 0.31
N THR A 205 -29.39 -0.06 -1.00
CA THR A 205 -28.66 -0.96 -1.89
C THR A 205 -27.79 -0.16 -2.86
N PHE A 206 -26.93 -0.82 -3.63
CA PHE A 206 -26.14 -0.15 -4.68
C PHE A 206 -27.01 0.58 -5.72
N ASP A 207 -28.26 0.16 -5.93
CA ASP A 207 -29.16 0.82 -6.90
C ASP A 207 -29.48 2.27 -6.52
N ASP A 208 -29.27 2.67 -5.26
CA ASP A 208 -29.43 4.04 -4.77
C ASP A 208 -28.22 4.95 -5.08
N VAL A 209 -27.05 4.38 -5.41
CA VAL A 209 -25.81 5.14 -5.63
C VAL A 209 -25.91 6.00 -6.89
N TYR A 210 -26.41 5.46 -8.00
CA TYR A 210 -26.50 6.23 -9.24
C TYR A 210 -27.50 7.41 -9.16
N PRO A 211 -28.74 7.24 -8.65
CA PRO A 211 -29.64 8.36 -8.38
C PRO A 211 -29.02 9.44 -7.49
N MET A 212 -28.29 9.05 -6.44
CA MET A 212 -27.56 10.00 -5.57
C MET A 212 -26.53 10.81 -6.38
N LEU A 213 -25.66 10.15 -7.16
CA LEU A 213 -24.65 10.83 -7.97
C LEU A 213 -25.27 11.73 -9.04
N LYS A 214 -26.39 11.31 -9.63
CA LYS A 214 -27.15 12.11 -10.60
C LYS A 214 -27.72 13.38 -9.94
N ALA A 215 -28.26 13.29 -8.73
CA ALA A 215 -28.71 14.46 -7.98
C ALA A 215 -27.57 15.42 -7.65
N MET A 216 -26.39 14.90 -7.26
CA MET A 216 -25.18 15.72 -7.06
C MET A 216 -24.80 16.45 -8.34
N ALA A 217 -24.71 15.75 -9.48
CA ALA A 217 -24.32 16.34 -10.76
C ALA A 217 -25.34 17.38 -11.27
N GLN A 218 -26.63 17.23 -10.96
CA GLN A 218 -27.66 18.23 -11.30
C GLN A 218 -27.49 19.52 -10.51
N LYS A 219 -27.12 19.42 -9.23
CA LYS A 219 -26.88 20.57 -8.36
C LYS A 219 -25.50 21.21 -8.60
N HIS A 220 -24.51 20.40 -8.97
CA HIS A 220 -23.12 20.79 -9.22
C HIS A 220 -22.65 20.31 -10.61
N PRO A 221 -23.17 20.91 -11.70
CA PRO A 221 -22.85 20.45 -13.05
C PRO A 221 -21.40 20.72 -13.45
N THR A 222 -20.73 21.66 -12.79
CA THR A 222 -19.33 22.04 -13.03
C THR A 222 -18.54 22.15 -11.74
N ASN A 223 -17.23 21.89 -11.78
CA ASN A 223 -16.31 22.17 -10.66
C ASN A 223 -16.05 23.69 -10.53
N SER A 224 -15.19 24.06 -9.57
CA SER A 224 -14.81 25.47 -9.33
C SER A 224 -14.14 26.16 -10.52
N ASN A 225 -13.61 25.38 -11.48
CA ASN A 225 -12.95 25.88 -12.68
C ASN A 225 -13.90 25.93 -13.89
N GLY A 226 -15.20 25.69 -13.70
CA GLY A 226 -16.19 25.66 -14.77
C GLY A 226 -16.14 24.41 -15.66
N GLN A 227 -15.35 23.40 -15.29
CA GLN A 227 -15.26 22.14 -16.03
C GLN A 227 -16.40 21.22 -15.62
N LYS A 228 -16.99 20.49 -16.56
CA LYS A 228 -18.08 19.55 -16.30
C LYS A 228 -17.70 18.50 -15.25
N GLN A 229 -18.63 18.21 -14.34
CA GLN A 229 -18.52 17.08 -13.40
C GLN A 229 -19.23 15.83 -13.93
N TYR A 230 -18.65 14.68 -13.63
CA TYR A 230 -19.15 13.36 -14.04
C TYR A 230 -19.46 12.52 -12.80
N ALA A 231 -20.51 11.69 -12.89
CA ALA A 231 -20.78 10.69 -11.87
C ALA A 231 -19.63 9.68 -11.81
N PHE A 232 -19.19 9.19 -12.97
CA PHE A 232 -18.12 8.20 -13.11
C PHE A 232 -17.07 8.65 -14.13
N SER A 233 -15.82 8.31 -13.85
CA SER A 233 -14.69 8.39 -14.77
C SER A 233 -13.89 7.10 -14.64
N LEU A 234 -13.65 6.39 -15.74
CA LEU A 234 -13.04 5.04 -15.77
C LEU A 234 -11.77 5.06 -16.62
N PHE A 235 -10.92 4.04 -16.55
CA PHE A 235 -9.76 3.91 -17.43
C PHE A 235 -9.46 2.42 -17.69
N LYS A 236 -8.76 2.12 -18.78
CA LYS A 236 -8.53 0.74 -19.24
C LYS A 236 -7.18 0.14 -18.89
N ASP A 237 -6.23 0.95 -18.39
CA ASP A 237 -4.84 0.51 -18.18
C ASP A 237 -4.72 -0.68 -17.21
N TRP A 238 -5.74 -0.92 -16.39
CA TRP A 238 -5.80 -2.05 -15.44
C TRP A 238 -6.75 -3.17 -15.86
N ASP A 239 -7.30 -3.14 -17.07
CA ASP A 239 -8.14 -4.23 -17.56
C ASP A 239 -7.33 -5.52 -17.72
N GLY A 240 -7.64 -6.51 -16.88
CA GLY A 240 -6.99 -7.81 -16.83
C GLY A 240 -7.73 -8.88 -17.65
N CYS A 241 -8.25 -9.90 -16.96
CA CYS A 241 -9.12 -10.91 -17.59
C CYS A 241 -10.52 -10.37 -17.95
N MET A 242 -10.85 -9.19 -17.40
CA MET A 242 -12.11 -8.48 -17.55
C MET A 242 -11.89 -6.97 -17.45
N MET A 243 -12.93 -6.16 -17.67
CA MET A 243 -12.88 -4.72 -17.43
C MET A 243 -12.77 -4.45 -15.92
N MET A 244 -11.74 -3.73 -15.48
CA MET A 244 -11.41 -3.58 -14.05
C MET A 244 -12.52 -2.87 -13.27
N PHE A 245 -13.11 -1.82 -13.83
CA PHE A 245 -14.25 -1.15 -13.19
C PHE A 245 -15.54 -1.97 -13.24
N GLY A 246 -15.61 -3.01 -14.08
CA GLY A 246 -16.76 -3.90 -14.15
C GLY A 246 -17.00 -4.68 -12.86
N LYS A 247 -15.98 -4.88 -12.01
CA LYS A 247 -16.13 -5.59 -10.73
C LYS A 247 -16.54 -4.72 -9.53
N MET A 248 -16.73 -3.40 -9.70
CA MET A 248 -16.98 -2.47 -8.58
C MET A 248 -18.10 -2.87 -7.63
N ILE A 249 -19.18 -3.46 -8.15
CA ILE A 249 -20.34 -3.85 -7.34
C ILE A 249 -20.00 -5.11 -6.54
N ALA A 250 -19.28 -6.05 -7.16
CA ALA A 250 -18.94 -7.32 -6.53
C ALA A 250 -18.13 -7.09 -5.25
N GLU A 251 -17.18 -6.16 -5.29
CA GLU A 251 -16.32 -5.80 -4.17
C GLU A 251 -17.11 -5.18 -3.01
N LEU A 252 -18.17 -4.40 -3.28
CA LEU A 252 -19.06 -3.88 -2.23
C LEU A 252 -19.92 -4.97 -1.57
N TYR A 253 -20.08 -6.12 -2.23
CA TYR A 253 -20.84 -7.27 -1.74
C TYR A 253 -19.96 -8.48 -1.38
N GLY A 254 -18.66 -8.26 -1.20
CA GLY A 254 -17.76 -9.27 -0.62
C GLY A 254 -17.27 -10.30 -1.61
N TYR A 255 -17.22 -9.94 -2.89
CA TYR A 255 -16.65 -10.72 -3.98
C TYR A 255 -15.47 -9.99 -4.62
N GLU A 256 -14.47 -10.72 -5.08
CA GLU A 256 -13.30 -10.18 -5.79
C GLU A 256 -12.85 -11.14 -6.90
N GLU A 257 -12.09 -10.64 -7.87
CA GLU A 257 -11.37 -11.44 -8.85
C GLU A 257 -10.46 -12.47 -8.16
N ALA A 258 -10.48 -13.70 -8.65
CA ALA A 258 -9.61 -14.74 -8.10
C ALA A 258 -8.11 -14.41 -8.33
N PRO A 259 -7.21 -14.74 -7.39
CA PRO A 259 -5.80 -14.34 -7.44
C PRO A 259 -4.98 -15.01 -8.55
N PHE A 260 -5.59 -15.94 -9.30
CA PHE A 260 -5.01 -16.62 -10.46
C PHE A 260 -5.62 -16.14 -11.79
N GLY A 261 -6.39 -15.04 -11.76
CA GLY A 261 -7.12 -14.52 -12.92
C GLY A 261 -8.30 -15.41 -13.33
N GLY A 262 -8.77 -15.18 -14.55
CA GLY A 262 -9.89 -15.91 -15.15
C GLY A 262 -11.19 -15.14 -15.16
N PHE A 263 -12.32 -15.85 -15.18
CA PHE A 263 -13.62 -15.28 -15.52
C PHE A 263 -14.68 -15.44 -14.42
N LEU A 264 -14.22 -15.62 -13.18
CA LEU A 264 -15.04 -15.77 -11.99
C LEU A 264 -14.69 -14.69 -10.95
N LEU A 265 -15.72 -14.13 -10.34
CA LEU A 265 -15.62 -13.36 -9.10
C LEU A 265 -16.00 -14.29 -7.95
N THR A 266 -15.28 -14.27 -6.84
CA THR A 266 -15.47 -15.23 -5.75
C THR A 266 -15.58 -14.54 -4.40
N ASN A 267 -16.38 -15.13 -3.50
CA ASN A 267 -16.55 -14.59 -2.15
C ASN A 267 -15.28 -14.73 -1.30
N ASN A 268 -15.31 -14.14 -0.11
CA ASN A 268 -14.16 -14.06 0.80
C ASN A 268 -13.56 -15.43 1.20
N LEU A 269 -14.35 -16.50 1.20
CA LEU A 269 -13.91 -17.86 1.49
C LEU A 269 -13.62 -18.70 0.24
N ALA A 270 -13.73 -18.12 -0.96
CA ALA A 270 -13.67 -18.84 -2.23
C ALA A 270 -14.70 -19.99 -2.39
N SER A 271 -15.75 -20.02 -1.57
CA SER A 271 -16.75 -21.09 -1.56
C SER A 271 -17.91 -20.84 -2.51
N GLU A 272 -18.14 -19.57 -2.86
CA GLU A 272 -19.14 -19.13 -3.82
C GLU A 272 -18.46 -18.31 -4.91
N TYR A 273 -18.99 -18.37 -6.12
CA TYR A 273 -18.47 -17.62 -7.25
C TYR A 273 -19.58 -17.26 -8.24
N GLN A 274 -19.33 -16.20 -9.00
CA GLN A 274 -20.19 -15.74 -10.06
C GLN A 274 -19.41 -15.55 -11.35
N SER A 275 -20.00 -16.00 -12.46
CA SER A 275 -19.43 -15.79 -13.78
C SER A 275 -19.61 -14.34 -14.23
N ILE A 276 -18.58 -13.76 -14.84
CA ILE A 276 -18.66 -12.37 -15.33
C ILE A 276 -19.55 -12.20 -16.56
N ILE A 277 -19.98 -13.31 -17.19
CA ILE A 277 -20.96 -13.30 -18.28
C ILE A 277 -22.39 -13.62 -17.81
N ASP A 278 -22.61 -13.77 -16.49
CA ASP A 278 -23.96 -13.92 -15.93
C ASP A 278 -24.74 -12.61 -16.13
N PRO A 279 -25.86 -12.60 -16.90
CA PRO A 279 -26.63 -11.39 -17.17
C PRO A 279 -27.22 -10.72 -15.92
N ASN A 280 -27.33 -11.47 -14.82
CA ASN A 280 -27.82 -11.01 -13.52
C ASN A 280 -26.69 -10.82 -12.51
N GLY A 281 -25.44 -11.02 -12.91
CA GLY A 281 -24.29 -10.91 -12.01
C GLY A 281 -23.80 -9.50 -11.78
N TYR A 282 -23.00 -9.36 -10.73
CA TYR A 282 -22.45 -8.06 -10.30
C TYR A 282 -21.70 -7.35 -11.42
N TYR A 283 -20.95 -8.11 -12.22
CA TYR A 283 -20.20 -7.57 -13.36
C TYR A 283 -21.10 -6.90 -14.40
N VAL A 284 -22.12 -7.62 -14.88
CA VAL A 284 -23.07 -7.09 -15.87
C VAL A 284 -23.92 -5.97 -15.25
N LYS A 285 -24.25 -6.03 -13.95
CA LYS A 285 -24.94 -4.94 -13.24
C LYS A 285 -24.11 -3.65 -13.24
N ALA A 286 -22.80 -3.72 -13.03
CA ALA A 286 -21.91 -2.56 -13.08
C ALA A 286 -21.87 -1.94 -14.50
N LEU A 287 -21.74 -2.78 -15.54
CA LEU A 287 -21.76 -2.32 -16.93
C LEU A 287 -23.07 -1.59 -17.29
N LYS A 288 -24.22 -2.08 -16.80
CA LYS A 288 -25.53 -1.42 -16.98
C LYS A 288 -25.56 -0.04 -16.33
N VAL A 289 -24.99 0.12 -15.14
CA VAL A 289 -24.92 1.42 -14.45
C VAL A 289 -24.05 2.41 -15.21
N TYR A 290 -22.89 1.97 -15.71
CA TYR A 290 -22.04 2.82 -16.56
C TYR A 290 -22.71 3.16 -17.89
N ASN A 291 -23.45 2.22 -18.49
CA ASN A 291 -24.22 2.51 -19.69
C ASN A 291 -25.31 3.56 -19.46
N GLN A 292 -26.05 3.43 -18.36
CA GLN A 292 -27.05 4.44 -17.98
C GLN A 292 -26.37 5.81 -17.75
N ALA A 293 -25.23 5.85 -17.08
CA ALA A 293 -24.47 7.07 -16.90
C ALA A 293 -23.98 7.66 -18.23
N TYR A 294 -23.54 6.85 -19.19
CA TYR A 294 -23.18 7.29 -20.53
C TYR A 294 -24.35 7.94 -21.26
N ARG A 295 -25.50 7.26 -21.30
CA ARG A 295 -26.72 7.76 -21.97
C ARG A 295 -27.24 9.06 -21.35
N ASP A 296 -27.04 9.25 -20.05
CA ASP A 296 -27.39 10.48 -19.33
C ASP A 296 -26.27 11.56 -19.38
N GLY A 297 -25.15 11.29 -20.06
CA GLY A 297 -24.02 12.22 -20.17
C GLY A 297 -23.26 12.45 -18.86
N LEU A 298 -23.35 11.50 -17.93
CA LEU A 298 -22.71 11.50 -16.60
C LEU A 298 -21.52 10.54 -16.49
N LEU A 299 -21.25 9.74 -17.52
CA LEU A 299 -19.97 9.07 -17.69
C LEU A 299 -18.99 10.02 -18.40
N ASP A 300 -17.78 10.11 -17.89
CA ASP A 300 -16.68 10.83 -18.53
C ASP A 300 -16.41 10.26 -19.93
N PRO A 301 -16.55 11.08 -21.00
CA PRO A 301 -16.40 10.60 -22.38
C PRO A 301 -14.99 10.09 -22.69
N ASP A 302 -13.97 10.52 -21.95
CA ASP A 302 -12.59 10.10 -22.20
C ASP A 302 -12.27 8.72 -21.59
N SER A 303 -13.21 8.08 -20.88
CA SER A 303 -12.94 6.88 -20.08
C SER A 303 -12.23 5.74 -20.84
N ILE A 304 -12.52 5.55 -22.13
CA ILE A 304 -11.89 4.50 -22.96
C ILE A 304 -10.45 4.83 -23.41
N ASN A 305 -10.06 6.09 -23.35
CA ASN A 305 -8.79 6.59 -23.90
C ASN A 305 -7.87 7.20 -22.83
N GLN A 306 -8.38 7.47 -21.64
CA GLN A 306 -7.61 8.11 -20.60
C GLN A 306 -6.69 7.12 -19.85
N THR A 307 -5.55 7.63 -19.41
CA THR A 307 -4.55 6.91 -18.63
C THR A 307 -4.78 7.07 -17.12
N TRP A 308 -4.01 6.34 -16.32
CA TRP A 308 -3.91 6.58 -14.87
C TRP A 308 -3.61 8.06 -14.51
N ASP A 309 -2.70 8.71 -15.24
CA ASP A 309 -2.34 10.11 -14.99
C ASP A 309 -3.47 11.08 -15.34
N ASP A 310 -4.29 10.74 -16.33
CA ASP A 310 -5.43 11.56 -16.73
C ASP A 310 -6.56 11.48 -15.71
N ILE A 311 -6.90 10.27 -15.25
CA ILE A 311 -7.96 10.09 -14.25
C ILE A 311 -7.58 10.71 -12.91
N THR A 312 -6.33 10.54 -12.44
CA THR A 312 -5.86 11.15 -11.18
C THR A 312 -5.94 12.67 -11.22
N LYS A 313 -5.53 13.31 -12.33
CA LYS A 313 -5.70 14.76 -12.54
C LYS A 313 -7.16 15.18 -12.48
N LYS A 314 -8.08 14.41 -13.08
CA LYS A 314 -9.52 14.71 -13.03
C LYS A 314 -10.09 14.64 -11.62
N TYR A 315 -9.66 13.66 -10.81
CA TYR A 315 -10.00 13.62 -9.39
C TYR A 315 -9.43 14.83 -8.65
N SER A 316 -8.14 15.17 -8.84
CA SER A 316 -7.55 16.36 -8.21
C SER A 316 -8.26 17.67 -8.58
N ASN A 317 -8.75 17.77 -9.81
CA ASN A 317 -9.52 18.92 -10.29
C ASN A 317 -10.99 18.90 -9.83
N GLY A 318 -11.45 17.87 -9.11
CA GLY A 318 -12.83 17.76 -8.65
C GLY A 318 -13.86 17.55 -9.78
N GLN A 319 -13.46 16.88 -10.86
CA GLN A 319 -14.33 16.60 -12.01
C GLN A 319 -15.13 15.30 -11.89
N VAL A 320 -14.86 14.49 -10.87
CA VAL A 320 -15.49 13.17 -10.67
C VAL A 320 -16.19 13.16 -9.31
N LEU A 321 -17.39 12.60 -9.23
CA LEU A 321 -18.21 12.58 -8.02
C LEU A 321 -18.06 11.32 -7.19
N TYR A 322 -17.87 10.17 -7.85
CA TYR A 322 -17.71 8.86 -7.22
C TYR A 322 -16.28 8.34 -7.38
N SER A 323 -15.77 7.72 -6.33
CA SER A 323 -14.57 6.91 -6.34
C SER A 323 -14.84 5.58 -5.65
N GLN A 324 -14.51 4.50 -6.35
CA GLN A 324 -14.51 3.15 -5.81
C GLN A 324 -13.36 2.91 -4.84
N PHE A 325 -12.27 3.68 -4.99
CA PHE A 325 -11.03 3.49 -4.26
C PHE A 325 -10.74 4.64 -3.31
N SER A 326 -10.43 4.32 -2.06
CA SER A 326 -10.01 5.31 -1.06
C SER A 326 -8.73 6.03 -1.49
N TRP A 327 -7.81 5.32 -2.14
CA TRP A 327 -6.55 5.90 -2.60
C TRP A 327 -6.64 6.65 -3.93
N LEU A 328 -7.81 6.71 -4.58
CA LEU A 328 -8.02 7.47 -5.80
C LEU A 328 -8.70 8.81 -5.50
N GLY A 329 -10.02 8.83 -5.26
CA GLY A 329 -10.75 10.07 -5.05
C GLY A 329 -10.25 10.85 -3.82
N PRO A 330 -10.34 10.28 -2.61
CA PRO A 330 -9.84 10.92 -1.40
C PRO A 330 -8.37 11.38 -1.51
N ASN A 331 -7.43 10.51 -1.88
CA ASN A 331 -6.01 10.90 -1.92
C ASN A 331 -5.70 12.01 -2.94
N ASN A 332 -6.40 12.06 -4.07
CA ASN A 332 -6.12 13.06 -5.11
C ASN A 332 -6.85 14.38 -4.88
N PHE A 333 -8.01 14.38 -4.23
CA PHE A 333 -8.84 15.58 -4.02
C PHE A 333 -8.78 16.16 -2.61
N ASN A 334 -8.63 15.34 -1.55
CA ASN A 334 -8.67 15.78 -0.15
C ASN A 334 -7.34 16.42 0.31
N ASN A 335 -6.79 17.32 -0.49
CA ASN A 335 -5.64 18.13 -0.08
C ASN A 335 -6.03 19.16 1.00
N ALA A 336 -5.03 19.76 1.65
CA ALA A 336 -5.23 20.69 2.75
C ALA A 336 -6.17 21.87 2.39
N ASP A 337 -6.06 22.40 1.17
CA ASP A 337 -6.88 23.53 0.71
C ASP A 337 -8.35 23.15 0.59
N ASN A 338 -8.66 22.02 -0.04
CA ASN A 338 -10.04 21.55 -0.21
C ASN A 338 -10.66 21.17 1.14
N ILE A 339 -9.92 20.43 1.97
CA ILE A 339 -10.36 20.02 3.30
C ILE A 339 -10.61 21.23 4.22
N SER A 340 -9.79 22.28 4.13
CA SER A 340 -9.99 23.53 4.90
C SER A 340 -11.30 24.25 4.54
N LYS A 341 -11.80 24.05 3.32
CA LYS A 341 -13.09 24.57 2.84
C LYS A 341 -14.26 23.63 3.13
N GLY A 342 -13.99 22.48 3.76
CA GLY A 342 -14.99 21.43 4.00
C GLY A 342 -15.36 20.62 2.76
N ALA A 343 -14.63 20.76 1.64
CA ALA A 343 -14.87 20.01 0.41
C ALA A 343 -14.02 18.74 0.40
N GLY A 344 -14.62 17.59 0.09
CA GLY A 344 -13.85 16.36 -0.03
C GLY A 344 -14.66 15.09 -0.21
N PHE A 345 -13.96 14.01 -0.52
CA PHE A 345 -14.50 12.66 -0.55
C PHE A 345 -14.54 12.06 0.85
N ALA A 346 -15.60 11.30 1.13
CA ALA A 346 -15.66 10.39 2.28
C ALA A 346 -16.55 9.19 1.95
N LEU A 347 -16.44 8.11 2.73
CA LEU A 347 -17.29 6.94 2.59
C LEU A 347 -18.76 7.30 2.87
N VAL A 348 -19.66 6.92 1.98
CA VAL A 348 -21.11 6.90 2.21
C VAL A 348 -21.57 5.44 2.21
N PRO A 349 -21.96 4.88 3.37
CA PRO A 349 -22.26 3.46 3.48
C PRO A 349 -23.60 3.10 2.85
N ILE A 350 -23.67 1.90 2.29
CA ILE A 350 -24.90 1.27 1.83
C ILE A 350 -25.37 0.29 2.91
N ALA A 351 -26.66 0.26 3.22
CA ALA A 351 -27.17 -0.56 4.34
C ALA A 351 -26.93 -2.08 4.19
N ASP A 352 -26.89 -2.61 2.96
CA ASP A 352 -26.71 -4.05 2.69
C ASP A 352 -25.29 -4.45 2.26
N GLU A 353 -24.33 -3.52 2.28
CA GLU A 353 -22.96 -3.82 1.84
C GLU A 353 -22.19 -4.72 2.79
N LYS A 354 -21.27 -5.47 2.19
CA LYS A 354 -20.30 -6.36 2.84
C LYS A 354 -18.98 -6.22 2.11
N ILE A 355 -18.34 -5.07 2.23
CA ILE A 355 -17.19 -4.68 1.41
C ILE A 355 -16.05 -5.69 1.58
N TRP A 356 -15.52 -6.19 0.47
CA TRP A 356 -14.34 -7.04 0.44
C TRP A 356 -13.17 -6.36 1.14
N SER A 357 -12.48 -7.12 1.98
CA SER A 357 -11.23 -6.71 2.59
C SER A 357 -10.27 -7.89 2.65
N ASN A 358 -8.97 -7.61 2.49
CA ASN A 358 -7.95 -8.63 2.68
C ASN A 358 -7.57 -8.72 4.16
N GLY A 359 -7.51 -9.95 4.67
CA GLY A 359 -7.01 -10.21 6.02
C GLY A 359 -5.51 -10.07 6.15
N PHE A 360 -5.02 -9.89 7.38
CA PHE A 360 -3.58 -9.95 7.64
C PHE A 360 -2.99 -11.31 7.27
N THR A 361 -1.71 -11.34 6.90
CA THR A 361 -0.97 -12.58 6.62
C THR A 361 -0.02 -12.92 7.76
N PRO A 362 -0.43 -13.70 8.78
CA PRO A 362 0.43 -14.01 9.93
C PRO A 362 1.76 -14.65 9.54
N ASN A 363 1.76 -15.44 8.46
CA ASN A 363 2.96 -16.10 7.94
C ASN A 363 3.69 -15.29 6.85
N GLY A 364 3.30 -14.03 6.64
CA GLY A 364 3.87 -13.12 5.65
C GLY A 364 3.33 -13.31 4.22
N SER A 365 3.65 -12.36 3.35
CA SER A 365 3.31 -12.39 1.92
C SER A 365 4.31 -13.25 1.12
N THR A 366 4.15 -13.32 -0.19
CA THR A 366 5.01 -14.09 -1.10
C THR A 366 6.25 -13.32 -1.57
N TYR A 367 6.45 -12.09 -1.10
CA TYR A 367 7.71 -11.36 -1.23
C TYR A 367 8.72 -11.93 -0.24
N LEU A 368 9.97 -12.07 -0.67
CA LEU A 368 11.02 -12.74 0.10
C LEU A 368 12.27 -11.89 0.17
N VAL A 369 12.95 -11.89 1.31
CA VAL A 369 14.32 -11.37 1.46
C VAL A 369 15.26 -12.52 1.78
N ALA A 370 16.40 -12.55 1.10
CA ALA A 370 17.43 -13.59 1.26
C ALA A 370 18.82 -12.95 1.41
N LEU A 371 19.79 -13.73 1.87
CA LEU A 371 21.20 -13.35 1.83
C LEU A 371 21.87 -13.99 0.61
N GLY A 372 22.65 -13.21 -0.13
CA GLY A 372 23.44 -13.74 -1.24
C GLY A 372 24.58 -14.61 -0.72
N LYS A 373 24.93 -15.65 -1.48
CA LYS A 373 26.03 -16.56 -1.15
C LYS A 373 27.39 -15.87 -1.07
N SER A 374 27.56 -14.76 -1.79
CA SER A 374 28.76 -13.92 -1.80
C SER A 374 28.84 -12.98 -0.59
N CYS A 375 27.83 -12.93 0.29
CA CYS A 375 27.79 -11.99 1.41
C CYS A 375 28.98 -12.18 2.35
N LYS A 376 29.80 -11.13 2.49
CA LYS A 376 31.03 -11.17 3.30
C LYS A 376 30.80 -10.89 4.78
N ASN A 377 29.64 -10.33 5.13
CA ASN A 377 29.30 -9.93 6.50
C ASN A 377 27.91 -10.46 6.90
N PRO A 378 27.68 -11.79 6.84
CA PRO A 378 26.35 -12.38 7.02
C PRO A 378 25.77 -12.13 8.41
N GLU A 379 26.58 -12.17 9.48
CA GLU A 379 26.17 -11.86 10.86
C GLU A 379 25.56 -10.46 10.97
N ARG A 380 26.25 -9.46 10.41
CA ARG A 380 25.80 -8.07 10.41
C ARG A 380 24.58 -7.84 9.54
N ALA A 381 24.50 -8.53 8.39
CA ALA A 381 23.31 -8.50 7.54
C ALA A 381 22.10 -9.09 8.27
N MET A 382 22.28 -10.20 9.00
CA MET A 382 21.22 -10.81 9.80
C MET A 382 20.82 -9.94 11.00
N ASP A 383 21.76 -9.31 11.71
CA ASP A 383 21.43 -8.35 12.79
C ASP A 383 20.57 -7.19 12.26
N PHE A 384 20.93 -6.65 11.09
CA PHE A 384 20.14 -5.60 10.44
C PHE A 384 18.73 -6.10 10.10
N LEU A 385 18.60 -7.29 9.49
CA LEU A 385 17.29 -7.88 9.19
C LEU A 385 16.49 -8.17 10.47
N ASN A 386 17.12 -8.69 11.52
CA ASN A 386 16.47 -8.98 12.79
C ASN A 386 15.88 -7.72 13.44
N TRP A 387 16.61 -6.60 13.37
CA TRP A 387 16.10 -5.29 13.74
C TRP A 387 15.01 -4.79 12.80
N TYR A 388 15.16 -4.97 11.49
CA TYR A 388 14.18 -4.58 10.47
C TYR A 388 12.80 -5.20 10.73
N TYR A 389 12.77 -6.44 11.23
CA TYR A 389 11.56 -7.18 11.63
C TYR A 389 11.15 -6.95 13.08
N SER A 390 11.75 -5.99 13.79
CA SER A 390 11.41 -5.69 15.18
C SER A 390 10.39 -4.56 15.28
N PRO A 391 9.71 -4.42 16.44
CA PRO A 391 8.85 -3.26 16.67
C PRO A 391 9.56 -1.92 16.52
N GLU A 392 10.81 -1.81 16.99
CA GLU A 392 11.62 -0.58 16.86
C GLU A 392 11.95 -0.28 15.40
N GLY A 393 12.42 -1.29 14.66
CA GLY A 393 12.76 -1.16 13.24
C GLY A 393 11.54 -0.75 12.42
N THR A 394 10.41 -1.43 12.62
CA THR A 394 9.16 -1.13 11.90
C THR A 394 8.67 0.29 12.20
N MET A 395 8.67 0.71 13.47
CA MET A 395 8.33 2.09 13.84
C MET A 395 9.25 3.11 13.16
N THR A 396 10.55 2.83 13.11
CA THR A 396 11.55 3.73 12.52
C THR A 396 11.42 3.81 11.00
N ILE A 397 11.22 2.67 10.33
CA ILE A 397 11.06 2.60 8.88
C ILE A 397 9.79 3.34 8.44
N LYS A 398 8.68 3.18 9.18
CA LYS A 398 7.38 3.72 8.80
C LYS A 398 7.16 5.17 9.22
N ASN A 399 7.78 5.59 10.33
CA ASN A 399 7.47 6.90 10.92
C ASN A 399 8.71 7.74 11.21
N GLY A 400 9.91 7.27 10.84
CA GLY A 400 11.19 7.88 11.17
C GLY A 400 11.59 7.80 12.65
N PRO A 401 12.69 8.45 13.04
CA PRO A 401 13.21 8.39 14.39
C PRO A 401 12.28 9.02 15.43
N GLU A 402 12.13 8.35 16.58
CA GLU A 402 11.52 8.95 17.77
C GLU A 402 12.32 10.18 18.22
N GLY A 403 11.65 11.23 18.70
CA GLY A 403 12.24 12.52 19.06
C GLY A 403 12.35 13.50 17.88
N LEU A 404 12.43 13.01 16.64
CA LEU A 404 12.35 13.86 15.44
C LEU A 404 10.91 13.95 14.93
N ALA A 405 10.37 12.84 14.42
CA ALA A 405 9.08 12.84 13.71
C ALA A 405 7.91 12.51 14.65
N TRP A 406 8.13 11.74 15.70
CA TRP A 406 7.10 11.36 16.66
C TRP A 406 7.70 11.21 18.06
N LYS A 407 6.84 11.19 19.07
CA LYS A 407 7.21 10.96 20.48
C LYS A 407 6.07 10.28 21.22
N MET A 408 6.38 9.64 22.35
CA MET A 408 5.33 9.19 23.28
C MET A 408 4.78 10.36 24.09
N GLU A 409 3.47 10.57 24.03
CA GLU A 409 2.73 11.51 24.88
C GLU A 409 1.54 10.78 25.51
N ASN A 410 1.39 10.85 26.83
CA ASN A 410 0.30 10.18 27.57
C ASN A 410 0.19 8.68 27.25
N GLY A 411 1.32 8.00 27.04
CA GLY A 411 1.36 6.58 26.70
C GLY A 411 0.95 6.25 25.27
N LYS A 412 0.78 7.25 24.39
CA LYS A 412 0.45 7.08 22.97
C LYS A 412 1.52 7.70 22.07
N PRO A 413 1.90 7.07 20.95
CA PRO A 413 2.75 7.69 19.95
C PRO A 413 2.01 8.86 19.30
N THR A 414 2.70 9.99 19.14
CA THR A 414 2.11 11.24 18.65
C THR A 414 3.05 11.97 17.71
N LEU A 415 2.46 12.51 16.63
CA LEU A 415 3.02 13.53 15.73
C LEU A 415 3.83 14.64 16.45
N THR A 416 5.14 14.77 16.26
CA THR A 416 5.79 16.07 16.55
C THR A 416 5.36 17.11 15.52
N ASP A 417 5.64 18.39 15.78
CA ASP A 417 5.38 19.44 14.77
C ASP A 417 6.24 19.27 13.51
N PHE A 418 7.41 18.65 13.62
CA PHE A 418 8.20 18.26 12.47
C PHE A 418 7.50 17.13 11.71
N GLY A 419 7.08 16.05 12.39
CA GLY A 419 6.36 14.93 11.79
C GLY A 419 5.10 15.35 11.04
N LYS A 420 4.30 16.26 11.62
CA LYS A 420 3.10 16.81 10.95
C LYS A 420 3.41 17.57 9.66
N LYS A 421 4.61 18.14 9.52
CA LYS A 421 5.03 18.88 8.32
C LYS A 421 5.62 17.98 7.25
N CYS A 422 6.33 16.93 7.64
CA CYS A 422 7.03 16.05 6.68
C CYS A 422 6.18 14.85 6.24
N MET A 423 5.18 14.42 7.00
CA MET A 423 4.33 13.30 6.61
C MET A 423 3.29 13.71 5.54
N PRO A 424 2.95 12.82 4.57
CA PRO A 424 3.39 11.43 4.45
C PRO A 424 4.78 11.25 3.80
N SER A 425 5.31 12.23 3.07
CA SER A 425 6.64 12.19 2.42
C SER A 425 6.95 13.55 1.76
N ILE A 426 6.75 14.65 2.48
CA ILE A 426 7.02 16.01 2.04
C ILE A 426 8.51 16.31 2.29
N ALA A 427 9.20 16.84 1.28
CA ALA A 427 10.60 17.25 1.39
C ALA A 427 10.74 18.42 2.39
N VAL A 428 11.10 18.09 3.62
CA VAL A 428 11.40 19.02 4.71
C VAL A 428 12.82 18.75 5.20
N GLU A 429 13.62 19.80 5.37
CA GLU A 429 15.01 19.68 5.82
C GLU A 429 15.11 18.99 7.19
N VAL A 430 15.96 17.97 7.28
CA VAL A 430 16.27 17.23 8.49
C VAL A 430 17.60 17.74 9.05
N SER A 431 17.68 17.95 10.37
CA SER A 431 18.91 18.43 11.00
C SER A 431 20.05 17.42 10.89
N SER A 432 21.30 17.91 10.93
CA SER A 432 22.51 17.07 10.81
C SER A 432 22.65 16.05 11.94
N GLU A 433 22.12 16.35 13.13
CA GLU A 433 22.00 15.41 14.26
C GLU A 433 21.16 14.17 13.92
N PHE A 434 20.25 14.26 12.95
CA PHE A 434 19.45 13.15 12.43
C PHE A 434 19.89 12.75 11.02
N GLY A 435 21.08 13.13 10.56
CA GLY A 435 21.65 12.67 9.29
C GLY A 435 21.54 13.64 8.12
N GLY A 436 20.92 14.81 8.31
CA GLY A 436 20.82 15.84 7.28
C GLY A 436 19.89 15.47 6.12
N SER A 437 20.04 16.19 4.99
CA SER A 437 19.19 16.07 3.78
C SER A 437 17.74 16.49 4.05
N ASP A 438 16.81 16.07 3.20
CA ASP A 438 15.39 16.22 3.42
C ASP A 438 14.74 14.90 3.83
N TRP A 439 13.56 14.99 4.42
CA TRP A 439 12.80 13.84 4.92
C TRP A 439 12.58 12.74 3.88
N GLN A 440 12.11 13.11 2.69
CA GLN A 440 11.77 12.18 1.61
C GLN A 440 13.01 11.45 1.11
N THR A 441 14.13 12.17 0.94
CA THR A 441 15.41 11.56 0.56
C THR A 441 15.95 10.63 1.64
N GLY A 442 15.71 10.95 2.92
CA GLY A 442 16.20 10.17 4.06
C GLY A 442 15.42 8.89 4.39
N GLU A 443 14.28 8.64 3.73
CA GLU A 443 13.46 7.44 3.91
C GLU A 443 14.18 6.13 3.54
N CYS A 444 13.70 5.01 4.09
CA CYS A 444 14.19 3.68 3.77
C CYS A 444 14.01 3.36 2.27
N LYS A 445 15.11 3.03 1.59
CA LYS A 445 15.13 2.75 0.14
C LYS A 445 15.25 1.25 -0.21
N VAL A 446 15.12 0.37 0.78
CA VAL A 446 15.23 -1.10 0.58
C VAL A 446 14.09 -1.65 -0.31
N GLY A 447 12.90 -1.03 -0.26
CA GLY A 447 11.75 -1.45 -1.06
C GLY A 447 11.09 -2.74 -0.56
N PHE A 448 11.13 -2.98 0.74
CA PHE A 448 10.61 -4.18 1.41
C PHE A 448 9.98 -3.79 2.75
N ASP A 449 9.10 -4.62 3.29
CA ASP A 449 8.51 -4.43 4.62
C ASP A 449 8.62 -5.73 5.42
N GLY A 450 9.26 -5.67 6.59
CA GLY A 450 9.40 -6.85 7.45
C GLY A 450 8.05 -7.21 8.08
N LEU A 451 7.51 -6.27 8.85
CA LEU A 451 6.20 -6.41 9.50
C LEU A 451 5.11 -5.62 8.78
N ALA A 452 3.88 -6.13 8.87
CA ALA A 452 2.73 -5.38 8.41
C ALA A 452 2.53 -4.10 9.23
N ALA A 453 2.64 -2.96 8.56
CA ALA A 453 2.61 -1.64 9.20
C ALA A 453 1.30 -1.35 9.96
N ASN A 454 0.23 -2.04 9.58
CA ASN A 454 -1.10 -1.87 10.17
C ASN A 454 -1.34 -2.78 11.38
N SER A 455 -0.42 -3.71 11.66
CA SER A 455 -0.48 -4.55 12.85
C SER A 455 -0.18 -3.78 14.12
N ILE A 456 -0.74 -4.24 15.24
CA ILE A 456 -0.57 -3.58 16.53
C ILE A 456 0.86 -3.77 17.03
N ASN A 457 1.52 -2.64 17.29
CA ASN A 457 2.80 -2.64 17.97
C ASN A 457 2.59 -3.07 19.44
N PRO A 458 3.24 -4.16 19.90
CA PRO A 458 3.04 -4.67 21.25
C PRO A 458 3.53 -3.70 22.34
N ASN A 459 4.42 -2.77 22.01
CA ASN A 459 4.99 -1.80 22.95
C ASN A 459 4.10 -0.57 23.15
N THR A 460 3.41 -0.10 22.09
CA THR A 460 2.58 1.11 22.15
C THR A 460 1.08 0.83 22.23
N LYS A 461 0.66 -0.40 21.89
CA LYS A 461 -0.76 -0.80 21.73
C LYS A 461 -1.51 0.03 20.68
N GLU A 462 -0.76 0.57 19.72
CA GLU A 462 -1.24 1.26 18.52
C GLU A 462 -0.62 0.57 17.29
N PRO A 463 -1.21 0.70 16.10
CA PRO A 463 -0.58 0.21 14.87
C PRO A 463 0.83 0.80 14.65
N TYR A 464 1.69 0.11 13.92
CA TYR A 464 3.00 0.69 13.58
C TYR A 464 2.88 1.95 12.73
N TYR A 465 1.86 2.08 11.89
CA TYR A 465 1.74 3.20 10.96
C TYR A 465 1.04 4.43 11.58
N TYR A 466 1.69 5.61 11.50
CA TYR A 466 1.23 6.82 12.18
C TYR A 466 -0.20 7.26 11.81
N LYS A 467 -0.65 6.98 10.58
CA LYS A 467 -2.00 7.35 10.13
C LYS A 467 -3.09 6.68 10.95
N LEU A 468 -2.78 5.56 11.58
CA LEU A 468 -3.72 4.77 12.37
C LEU A 468 -3.60 5.02 13.87
N TRP A 469 -2.65 5.84 14.32
CA TRP A 469 -2.56 6.18 15.73
C TRP A 469 -3.79 6.98 16.15
N SER A 470 -4.34 6.65 17.32
CA SER A 470 -5.45 7.38 17.89
C SER A 470 -5.16 8.90 17.99
N SER A 471 -3.92 9.28 18.31
CA SER A 471 -3.47 10.68 18.38
C SER A 471 -3.55 11.40 17.04
N THR A 472 -3.16 10.73 15.95
CA THR A 472 -3.23 11.27 14.59
C THR A 472 -4.69 11.40 14.15
N LEU A 473 -5.48 10.34 14.33
CA LEU A 473 -6.89 10.34 13.93
C LEU A 473 -7.69 11.42 14.67
N LEU A 474 -7.49 11.57 15.99
CA LEU A 474 -8.16 12.60 16.80
C LEU A 474 -7.68 14.02 16.47
N SER A 475 -6.47 14.18 15.94
CA SER A 475 -5.95 15.49 15.53
C SER A 475 -6.57 16.01 14.22
N ASN A 476 -7.26 15.16 13.44
CA ASN A 476 -7.95 15.59 12.24
C ASN A 476 -9.22 16.35 12.59
N THR A 477 -9.11 17.68 12.67
CA THR A 477 -10.19 18.57 13.07
C THR A 477 -10.91 19.24 11.91
N SER A 478 -10.73 18.75 10.67
CA SER A 478 -11.35 19.36 9.50
C SER A 478 -12.88 19.34 9.58
N THR A 479 -13.54 20.33 8.98
CA THR A 479 -15.01 20.38 8.93
C THR A 479 -15.59 19.13 8.28
N LEU A 480 -14.96 18.67 7.19
CA LEU A 480 -15.35 17.44 6.51
C LEU A 480 -15.30 16.23 7.47
N GLN A 481 -14.16 16.02 8.15
CA GLN A 481 -13.99 14.89 9.06
C GLN A 481 -14.97 14.95 10.24
N LYS A 482 -15.17 16.14 10.83
CA LYS A 482 -16.12 16.32 11.95
C LYS A 482 -17.55 16.00 11.52
N ASN A 483 -17.96 16.49 10.36
CA ASN A 483 -19.30 16.24 9.82
C ASN A 483 -19.51 14.76 9.49
N TRP A 484 -18.51 14.13 8.85
CA TRP A 484 -18.55 12.71 8.53
C TRP A 484 -18.59 11.87 9.82
N SER A 485 -17.68 12.11 10.76
CA SER A 485 -17.61 11.38 12.03
C SER A 485 -18.91 11.52 12.83
N ALA A 486 -19.50 12.72 12.90
CA ALA A 486 -20.78 12.94 13.56
C ALA A 486 -21.94 12.14 12.93
N ALA A 487 -21.93 11.97 11.60
CA ALA A 487 -22.90 11.13 10.90
C ALA A 487 -22.63 9.63 11.06
N MET A 488 -21.41 9.26 11.46
CA MET A 488 -20.92 7.89 11.63
C MET A 488 -20.73 7.53 13.10
N ASP A 489 -21.63 7.98 13.98
CA ASP A 489 -21.62 7.69 15.42
C ASP A 489 -20.28 7.97 16.13
N GLY A 490 -19.54 8.99 15.68
CA GLY A 490 -18.25 9.39 16.24
C GLY A 490 -17.06 8.54 15.79
N ALA A 491 -17.22 7.65 14.81
CA ALA A 491 -16.11 6.86 14.26
C ALA A 491 -15.00 7.79 13.74
N LEU A 492 -13.74 7.39 13.95
CA LEU A 492 -12.57 8.18 13.52
C LEU A 492 -12.12 7.82 12.12
N SER A 493 -12.58 6.70 11.58
CA SER A 493 -12.19 6.20 10.26
C SER A 493 -13.29 5.34 9.62
N ALA A 494 -13.30 5.26 8.29
CA ALA A 494 -14.27 4.44 7.55
C ALA A 494 -14.19 2.97 7.95
N LYS A 495 -12.96 2.43 8.09
CA LYS A 495 -12.74 1.05 8.55
C LYS A 495 -13.34 0.80 9.93
N GLU A 496 -13.12 1.69 10.90
CA GLU A 496 -13.67 1.56 12.25
C GLU A 496 -15.20 1.46 12.21
N TRP A 497 -15.85 2.36 11.46
CA TRP A 497 -17.30 2.35 11.34
C TRP A 497 -17.82 1.08 10.68
N LEU A 498 -17.20 0.65 9.58
CA LEU A 498 -17.58 -0.57 8.86
C LEU A 498 -17.39 -1.85 9.70
N VAL A 499 -16.30 -1.94 10.48
CA VAL A 499 -16.09 -3.05 11.43
C VAL A 499 -17.20 -3.07 12.47
N LYS A 500 -17.48 -1.93 13.11
CA LYS A 500 -18.52 -1.80 14.15
C LYS A 500 -19.91 -2.20 13.64
N ASN A 501 -20.21 -1.90 12.38
CA ASN A 501 -21.50 -2.19 11.74
C ASN A 501 -21.54 -3.55 11.04
N ASN A 502 -20.47 -4.37 11.13
CA ASN A 502 -20.38 -5.66 10.46
C ASN A 502 -20.61 -5.53 8.94
N GLN A 503 -19.94 -4.57 8.28
CA GLN A 503 -20.09 -4.31 6.84
C GLN A 503 -18.83 -4.64 6.02
N ILE A 504 -18.00 -5.53 6.56
CA ILE A 504 -16.77 -6.00 5.92
C ILE A 504 -16.85 -7.51 5.72
N SER A 505 -16.49 -7.97 4.53
CA SER A 505 -16.27 -9.37 4.19
C SER A 505 -14.77 -9.62 4.08
N VAL A 506 -14.17 -10.10 5.18
CA VAL A 506 -12.72 -10.33 5.22
C VAL A 506 -12.40 -11.65 4.54
N SER A 507 -11.58 -11.60 3.48
CA SER A 507 -10.90 -12.76 2.92
C SER A 507 -9.73 -13.11 3.84
N PRO A 508 -9.75 -14.28 4.51
CA PRO A 508 -8.68 -14.66 5.43
C PRO A 508 -7.32 -14.56 4.74
N GLY A 509 -6.35 -13.91 5.39
CA GLY A 509 -5.02 -13.82 4.83
C GLY A 509 -4.34 -15.19 4.85
N THR A 510 -4.05 -15.70 3.66
CA THR A 510 -3.46 -17.03 3.48
C THR A 510 -2.05 -16.91 2.93
N ASP A 511 -1.33 -18.02 3.00
CA ASP A 511 -0.10 -18.23 2.28
C ASP A 511 -0.28 -19.01 0.97
N TYR A 512 -1.52 -19.15 0.50
CA TYR A 512 -1.82 -19.80 -0.75
C TYR A 512 -1.07 -19.12 -1.90
N VAL A 513 -0.41 -19.94 -2.70
CA VAL A 513 0.27 -19.53 -3.93
C VAL A 513 -0.46 -20.22 -5.06
N ALA A 514 -1.13 -19.44 -5.90
CA ALA A 514 -1.76 -19.95 -7.10
C ALA A 514 -0.74 -20.76 -7.94
N PRO A 515 -1.13 -21.90 -8.52
CA PRO A 515 -0.27 -22.60 -9.46
C PRO A 515 -0.11 -21.77 -10.73
N THR A 516 0.98 -22.05 -11.45
CA THR A 516 1.22 -21.47 -12.78
C THR A 516 0.09 -21.87 -13.72
N LEU A 517 -0.45 -20.90 -14.47
CA LEU A 517 -1.49 -21.17 -15.46
C LEU A 517 -0.93 -22.10 -16.55
N PRO A 518 -1.56 -23.26 -16.83
CA PRO A 518 -1.13 -24.14 -17.90
C PRO A 518 -1.12 -23.42 -19.26
N SER A 519 -0.15 -23.71 -20.12
CA SER A 519 0.07 -22.95 -21.37
C SER A 519 -1.11 -22.99 -22.34
N ASP A 520 -1.83 -24.11 -22.39
CA ASP A 520 -3.05 -24.28 -23.16
C ASP A 520 -4.19 -23.41 -22.60
N ILE A 521 -4.41 -23.43 -21.29
CA ILE A 521 -5.40 -22.58 -20.61
C ILE A 521 -5.05 -21.09 -20.76
N GLN A 522 -3.78 -20.72 -20.62
CA GLN A 522 -3.29 -19.35 -20.83
C GLN A 522 -3.60 -18.86 -22.24
N SER A 523 -3.32 -19.67 -23.25
CA SER A 523 -3.57 -19.32 -24.65
C SER A 523 -5.07 -19.09 -24.91
N THR A 524 -5.94 -19.95 -24.37
CA THR A 524 -7.40 -19.77 -24.45
C THR A 524 -7.86 -18.52 -23.70
N GLN A 525 -7.36 -18.30 -22.48
CA GLN A 525 -7.69 -17.14 -21.67
C GLN A 525 -7.29 -15.83 -22.37
N ASP A 526 -6.14 -15.80 -23.04
CA ASP A 526 -5.65 -14.61 -23.75
C ASP A 526 -6.55 -14.20 -24.92
N VAL A 527 -7.12 -15.16 -25.65
CA VAL A 527 -8.12 -14.90 -26.69
C VAL A 527 -9.40 -14.38 -26.06
N VAL A 528 -9.97 -15.14 -25.12
CA VAL A 528 -11.27 -14.83 -24.51
C VAL A 528 -11.27 -13.49 -23.79
N LYS A 529 -10.21 -13.15 -23.04
CA LYS A 529 -10.15 -11.89 -22.30
C LYS A 529 -10.12 -10.67 -23.21
N MET A 530 -9.58 -10.77 -24.43
CA MET A 530 -9.62 -9.66 -25.40
C MET A 530 -11.06 -9.30 -25.76
N ASP A 531 -11.87 -10.31 -26.07
CA ASP A 531 -13.27 -10.10 -26.45
C ASP A 531 -14.14 -9.68 -25.26
N ILE A 532 -13.93 -10.24 -24.07
CA ILE A 532 -14.63 -9.78 -22.86
C ILE A 532 -14.41 -8.28 -22.64
N ARG A 533 -13.16 -7.81 -22.72
CA ARG A 533 -12.83 -6.39 -22.52
C ARG A 533 -13.44 -5.51 -23.61
N ASP A 534 -13.27 -5.87 -24.88
CA ASP A 534 -13.80 -5.11 -26.01
C ASP A 534 -15.33 -4.98 -25.95
N TYR A 535 -16.04 -6.08 -25.71
CA TYR A 535 -17.50 -6.04 -25.59
C TYR A 535 -17.97 -5.34 -24.31
N SER A 536 -17.22 -5.42 -23.21
CA SER A 536 -17.52 -4.66 -21.98
C SER A 536 -17.52 -3.16 -22.25
N TRP A 537 -16.48 -2.64 -22.91
CA TRP A 537 -16.43 -1.24 -23.31
C TRP A 537 -17.53 -0.88 -24.31
N LYS A 538 -17.80 -1.71 -25.32
CA LYS A 538 -18.93 -1.48 -26.25
C LYS A 538 -20.28 -1.41 -25.53
N MET A 539 -20.50 -2.27 -24.54
CA MET A 539 -21.70 -2.26 -23.71
C MET A 539 -21.82 -0.96 -22.91
N VAL A 540 -20.73 -0.48 -22.29
CA VAL A 540 -20.72 0.82 -21.58
C VAL A 540 -21.15 1.95 -22.51
N TYR A 541 -20.68 1.97 -23.76
CA TYR A 541 -21.02 3.01 -24.75
C TYR A 541 -22.24 2.71 -25.63
N ALA A 542 -23.02 1.67 -25.33
CA ALA A 542 -24.23 1.35 -26.08
C ALA A 542 -25.26 2.49 -25.99
N LYS A 543 -25.98 2.76 -27.09
CA LYS A 543 -26.92 3.89 -27.19
C LYS A 543 -28.31 3.55 -26.64
N SER A 544 -28.57 2.28 -26.35
CA SER A 544 -29.85 1.81 -25.82
C SER A 544 -29.69 0.48 -25.07
N ASP A 545 -30.67 0.15 -24.23
CA ASP A 545 -30.73 -1.16 -23.57
C ASP A 545 -30.81 -2.33 -24.56
N SER A 546 -31.45 -2.11 -25.73
CA SER A 546 -31.51 -3.12 -26.79
C SER A 546 -30.13 -3.40 -27.40
N GLU A 547 -29.32 -2.35 -27.61
CA GLU A 547 -27.96 -2.51 -28.11
C GLU A 547 -27.06 -3.16 -27.05
N PHE A 548 -27.17 -2.74 -25.79
CA PHE A 548 -26.47 -3.35 -24.66
C PHE A 548 -26.75 -4.86 -24.59
N ASN A 549 -28.03 -5.24 -24.57
CA ASN A 549 -28.43 -6.65 -24.46
C ASN A 549 -28.00 -7.48 -25.68
N SER A 550 -28.00 -6.87 -26.88
CA SER A 550 -27.48 -7.51 -28.09
C SER A 550 -25.98 -7.77 -28.01
N LEU A 551 -25.21 -6.79 -27.52
CA LEU A 551 -23.76 -6.92 -27.32
C LEU A 551 -23.42 -7.96 -26.25
N LEU A 552 -24.15 -8.00 -25.14
CA LEU A 552 -23.99 -9.01 -24.09
C LEU A 552 -24.21 -10.42 -24.64
N LYS A 553 -25.27 -10.61 -25.44
CA LYS A 553 -25.56 -11.88 -26.09
C LYS A 553 -24.45 -12.29 -27.06
N GLN A 554 -24.01 -11.38 -27.92
CA GLN A 554 -22.93 -11.62 -28.88
C GLN A 554 -21.62 -11.98 -28.17
N MET A 555 -21.25 -11.23 -27.13
CA MET A 555 -20.08 -11.54 -26.30
C MET A 555 -20.20 -12.95 -25.72
N THR A 556 -21.33 -13.27 -25.08
CA THR A 556 -21.57 -14.57 -24.44
C THR A 556 -21.44 -15.73 -25.41
N GLU A 557 -22.04 -15.63 -26.61
CA GLU A 557 -21.96 -16.66 -27.64
C GLU A 557 -20.53 -16.82 -28.17
N LYS A 558 -19.84 -15.71 -28.42
CA LYS A 558 -18.49 -15.67 -28.97
C LYS A 558 -17.46 -16.26 -28.01
N VAL A 559 -17.43 -15.79 -26.76
CA VAL A 559 -16.45 -16.25 -25.77
C VAL A 559 -16.64 -17.74 -25.42
N LYS A 560 -17.89 -18.23 -25.41
CA LYS A 560 -18.17 -19.67 -25.26
C LYS A 560 -17.60 -20.48 -26.43
N GLY A 561 -17.74 -19.98 -27.65
CA GLY A 561 -17.12 -20.58 -28.84
C GLY A 561 -15.58 -20.56 -28.82
N GLU A 562 -14.98 -19.65 -28.06
CA GLU A 562 -13.53 -19.48 -27.92
C GLU A 562 -12.92 -20.29 -26.76
N GLY A 563 -13.73 -21.01 -25.99
CA GLY A 563 -13.26 -21.86 -24.90
C GLY A 563 -13.35 -21.22 -23.51
N PHE A 564 -14.23 -20.23 -23.30
CA PHE A 564 -14.53 -19.64 -21.98
C PHE A 564 -14.78 -20.72 -20.91
N ASP A 565 -15.60 -21.71 -21.22
CA ASP A 565 -15.97 -22.77 -20.26
C ASP A 565 -14.75 -23.61 -19.85
N THR A 566 -13.77 -23.82 -20.73
CA THR A 566 -12.52 -24.53 -20.41
C THR A 566 -11.71 -23.78 -19.35
N VAL A 567 -11.60 -22.46 -19.48
CA VAL A 567 -10.90 -21.62 -18.49
C VAL A 567 -11.67 -21.59 -17.17
N VAL A 568 -13.00 -21.49 -17.22
CA VAL A 568 -13.85 -21.51 -16.03
C VAL A 568 -13.75 -22.83 -15.26
N GLU A 569 -13.72 -23.97 -15.93
CA GLU A 569 -13.54 -25.27 -15.25
C GLU A 569 -12.19 -25.37 -14.56
N TRP A 570 -11.13 -24.85 -15.20
CA TRP A 570 -9.83 -24.74 -14.53
C TRP A 570 -9.91 -23.79 -13.32
N ASN A 571 -10.54 -22.61 -13.45
CA ASN A 571 -10.71 -21.67 -12.34
C ASN A 571 -11.43 -22.30 -11.15
N LYS A 572 -12.48 -23.11 -11.37
CA LYS A 572 -13.21 -23.79 -10.30
C LYS A 572 -12.35 -24.77 -9.51
N GLN A 573 -11.46 -25.49 -10.19
CA GLN A 573 -10.51 -26.40 -9.51
C GLN A 573 -9.58 -25.60 -8.59
N GLN A 574 -9.08 -24.46 -9.07
CA GLN A 574 -8.21 -23.58 -8.28
C GLN A 574 -8.96 -22.90 -7.12
N LEU A 575 -10.23 -22.54 -7.31
CA LEU A 575 -11.07 -22.03 -6.23
C LEU A 575 -11.25 -23.05 -5.11
N ALA A 576 -11.35 -24.35 -5.42
CA ALA A 576 -11.47 -25.38 -4.39
C ALA A 576 -10.22 -25.47 -3.50
N GLU A 577 -9.03 -25.33 -4.08
CA GLU A 577 -7.77 -25.29 -3.33
C GLU A 577 -7.67 -24.01 -2.49
N LEU A 578 -7.99 -22.85 -3.07
CA LEU A 578 -8.03 -21.58 -2.37
C LEU A 578 -9.04 -21.59 -1.21
N ALA A 579 -10.21 -22.21 -1.40
CA ALA A 579 -11.23 -22.33 -0.37
C ALA A 579 -10.75 -23.18 0.81
N ALA A 580 -10.04 -24.28 0.54
CA ALA A 580 -9.42 -25.08 1.60
C ALA A 580 -8.38 -24.27 2.39
N ALA A 581 -7.52 -23.52 1.70
CA ALA A 581 -6.52 -22.66 2.33
C ALA A 581 -7.15 -21.54 3.17
N ARG A 582 -8.17 -20.85 2.63
CA ARG A 582 -8.90 -19.79 3.35
C ARG A 582 -9.65 -20.32 4.56
N LYS A 583 -10.25 -21.50 4.46
CA LYS A 583 -10.88 -22.18 5.60
C LYS A 583 -9.86 -22.51 6.70
N GLN A 584 -8.72 -23.08 6.32
CA GLN A 584 -7.65 -23.38 7.27
C GLN A 584 -7.13 -22.11 7.98
N ALA A 585 -6.91 -21.03 7.23
CA ALA A 585 -6.50 -19.74 7.80
C ALA A 585 -7.59 -19.14 8.71
N ALA A 586 -8.86 -19.23 8.30
CA ALA A 586 -9.97 -18.76 9.12
C ALA A 586 -10.05 -19.50 10.46
N ASP A 587 -9.83 -20.81 10.45
CA ASP A 587 -9.86 -21.65 11.65
C ASP A 587 -8.63 -21.46 12.55
N SER A 588 -7.45 -21.15 12.00
CA SER A 588 -6.26 -20.82 12.80
C SER A 588 -6.32 -19.43 13.45
N GLY A 589 -7.18 -18.55 12.92
CA GLY A 589 -7.41 -17.21 13.44
C GLY A 589 -8.51 -17.08 14.51
N LYS A 590 -9.12 -18.19 14.92
CA LYS A 590 -10.07 -18.30 16.04
C LYS A 590 -9.33 -18.67 17.32
#